data_AF-A0AAD1H8S2-F1
#
_entry.id   AF-A0AAD1H8S2-F1
#
_cell.length_a   1.000
_cell.length_b   1.000
_cell.length_c   1.000
_cell.angle_alpha   90.00
_cell.angle_beta   90.00
_cell.angle_gamma   90.00
#
_symmetry.space_group_name_H-M   'P 1'
#
loop_
_entity.id
_entity.type
_entity.pdbx_description
1 polymer ?
#
loop_
_entity_poly.entity_id
_entity_poly.type
_entity_poly.pdbx_seq_one_letter_code
_entity_poly.pdbx_strand_id
1 'polypeptide(L)'
;MPNTVRVVPEDLHLSAATVDMHADTVRVKHASADSRVEGAQRGLPASSAAVLTSTVAKWQADSAMIFGRMVDHSAGLRTSAVSYTSTDTNNGAAVNAAGNRIQPNVNL
;
A
#
# COMPACT_ATOMS: atom_id res chain seq x y z
N MET A 1 -22.78 9.69 15.41
CA MET A 1 -22.17 10.55 14.37
C MET A 1 -21.14 9.69 13.65
N PRO A 2 -21.23 9.47 12.32
CA PRO A 2 -20.13 8.81 11.61
C PRO A 2 -18.88 9.70 11.72
N ASN A 3 -17.72 9.10 11.98
CA ASN A 3 -16.45 9.83 11.97
C ASN A 3 -16.22 10.37 10.57
N THR A 4 -16.19 11.69 10.44
CA THR A 4 -15.90 12.35 9.16
C THR A 4 -14.43 12.18 8.89
N VAL A 5 -14.08 11.38 7.89
CA VAL A 5 -12.70 11.24 7.42
C VAL A 5 -12.45 12.34 6.41
N ARG A 6 -11.49 13.23 6.69
CA ARG A 6 -10.96 14.17 5.71
C ARG A 6 -9.81 13.50 4.99
N VAL A 7 -9.91 13.38 3.67
CA VAL A 7 -8.89 12.75 2.84
C VAL A 7 -8.30 13.78 1.90
N VAL A 8 -6.97 13.83 1.85
CA VAL A 8 -6.20 14.59 0.88
C VAL A 8 -5.60 13.57 -0.11
N PRO A 9 -6.01 13.57 -1.39
CA PRO A 9 -5.53 12.60 -2.38
C PRO A 9 -4.00 12.56 -2.53
N GLU A 10 -3.33 13.70 -2.40
CA GLU A 10 -1.88 13.82 -2.46
C GLU A 10 -1.20 13.05 -1.31
N ASP A 11 -1.77 13.09 -0.10
CA ASP A 11 -1.25 12.35 1.05
C ASP A 11 -1.43 10.84 0.87
N LEU A 12 -2.48 10.40 0.16
CA LEU A 12 -2.65 9.00 -0.19
C LEU A 12 -1.58 8.53 -1.19
N HIS A 13 -1.23 9.37 -2.18
CA HIS A 13 -0.13 9.05 -3.10
C HIS A 13 1.23 8.99 -2.38
N LEU A 14 1.50 9.94 -1.48
CA LEU A 14 2.70 9.92 -0.65
C LEU A 14 2.77 8.68 0.25
N SER A 15 1.64 8.32 0.86
CA SER A 15 1.52 7.11 1.68
C SER A 15 1.76 5.85 0.85
N ALA A 16 1.23 5.78 -0.38
CA ALA A 16 1.44 4.65 -1.28
C ALA A 16 2.93 4.49 -1.64
N ALA A 17 3.62 5.59 -1.99
CA ALA A 17 5.06 5.57 -2.27
C ALA A 17 5.88 5.15 -1.04
N THR A 18 5.46 5.60 0.15
CA THR A 18 6.09 5.22 1.42
C THR A 18 5.93 3.72 1.69
N VAL A 19 4.74 3.16 1.43
CA VAL A 19 4.50 1.71 1.57
C VAL A 19 5.35 0.91 0.58
N ASP A 20 5.51 1.36 -0.67
CA ASP A 20 6.37 0.67 -1.64
C ASP A 20 7.84 0.64 -1.17
N MET A 21 8.35 1.77 -0.65
CA MET A 21 9.71 1.83 -0.09
C MET A 21 9.89 0.88 1.11
N HIS A 22 8.88 0.76 1.97
CA HIS A 22 8.89 -0.22 3.05
C HIS A 22 8.81 -1.67 2.53
N ALA A 23 8.02 -1.93 1.49
CA ALA A 23 7.92 -3.24 0.87
C ALA A 23 9.27 -3.69 0.29
N ASP A 24 9.96 -2.81 -0.42
CA ASP A 24 11.32 -3.05 -0.94
C ASP A 24 12.31 -3.30 0.20
N THR A 25 12.24 -2.50 1.26
CA THR A 25 13.11 -2.65 2.43
C THR A 25 12.94 -4.01 3.08
N VAL A 26 11.69 -4.46 3.30
CA VAL A 26 11.39 -5.79 3.85
C VAL A 26 11.92 -6.88 2.93
N ARG A 27 11.64 -6.78 1.62
CA ARG A 27 12.09 -7.77 0.63
C ARG A 27 13.61 -7.95 0.64
N VAL A 28 14.37 -6.86 0.62
CA VAL A 28 15.84 -6.88 0.62
C VAL A 28 16.38 -7.45 1.93
N LYS A 29 15.88 -6.97 3.08
CA LYS A 29 16.36 -7.42 4.39
C LYS A 29 16.08 -8.91 4.61
N HIS A 30 14.92 -9.39 4.18
CA HIS A 30 14.53 -10.79 4.35
C HIS A 30 15.32 -11.71 3.40
N ALA A 31 15.55 -11.31 2.14
CA ALA A 31 16.42 -12.06 1.23
C ALA A 31 17.87 -12.17 1.74
N SER A 32 18.38 -11.10 2.37
CA SER A 32 19.69 -11.12 3.04
C SER A 32 19.72 -12.10 4.22
N ALA A 33 18.64 -12.14 5.02
CA ALA A 33 18.52 -13.11 6.10
C ALA A 33 18.47 -14.55 5.58
N ASP A 34 17.70 -14.82 4.53
CA ASP A 34 17.61 -16.15 3.90
C ASP A 34 19.00 -16.64 3.45
N SER A 35 19.76 -15.77 2.78
CA SER A 35 21.13 -16.08 2.31
C SER A 35 22.07 -16.43 3.47
N ARG A 36 21.95 -15.73 4.60
CA ARG A 36 22.74 -16.02 5.82
C ARG A 36 22.35 -17.35 6.44
N VAL A 37 21.07 -17.70 6.42
CA VAL A 37 20.59 -18.97 6.97
C VAL A 37 21.04 -20.15 6.09
N GLU A 38 20.91 -20.05 4.78
CA GLU A 38 21.43 -21.05 3.84
C GLU A 38 22.93 -21.29 4.01
N GLY A 39 23.70 -20.21 4.22
CA GLY A 39 25.14 -20.31 4.51
C GLY A 39 25.45 -21.06 5.81
N ALA A 40 24.63 -20.89 6.84
CA ALA A 40 24.83 -21.51 8.16
C ALA A 40 24.43 -23.00 8.20
N GLN A 41 23.56 -23.46 7.30
CA GLN A 41 23.01 -24.82 7.33
C GLN A 41 24.07 -25.93 7.20
N ARG A 42 25.17 -25.68 6.48
CA ARG A 42 26.18 -26.71 6.16
C ARG A 42 26.91 -27.28 7.38
N GLY A 43 26.83 -26.63 8.55
CA GLY A 43 27.50 -27.06 9.78
C GLY A 43 26.59 -27.77 10.81
N LEU A 44 25.30 -27.95 10.51
CA LEU A 44 24.33 -28.43 11.49
C LEU A 44 24.15 -29.95 11.47
N PRO A 45 23.93 -30.59 12.64
CA PRO A 45 23.42 -31.96 12.70
C PRO A 45 22.11 -32.10 11.93
N ALA A 46 21.85 -33.28 11.34
CA ALA A 46 20.73 -33.50 10.42
C ALA A 46 19.36 -33.10 10.99
N SER A 47 19.08 -33.39 12.27
CA SER A 47 17.83 -33.00 12.93
C SER A 47 17.68 -31.48 13.02
N SER A 48 18.74 -30.77 13.42
CA SER A 48 18.77 -29.30 13.49
C SER A 48 18.66 -28.67 12.10
N ALA A 49 19.29 -29.25 11.08
CA ALA A 49 19.19 -28.80 9.70
C ALA A 49 17.76 -28.93 9.17
N ALA A 50 17.05 -30.03 9.48
CA ALA A 50 15.67 -30.23 9.09
C ALA A 50 14.72 -29.21 9.75
N VAL A 51 14.87 -28.98 11.06
CA VAL A 51 14.09 -27.96 11.79
C VAL A 51 14.35 -26.57 11.21
N LEU A 52 15.62 -26.21 10.97
CA LEU A 52 15.97 -24.93 10.38
C LEU A 52 15.37 -24.76 8.98
N THR A 53 15.41 -25.80 8.15
CA THR A 53 14.80 -25.79 6.81
C THR A 53 13.30 -25.49 6.89
N SER A 54 12.57 -26.18 7.78
CA SER A 54 11.12 -25.93 7.96
C SER A 54 10.82 -24.51 8.46
N THR A 55 11.68 -23.98 9.33
CA THR A 55 11.55 -22.62 9.88
C THR A 55 11.80 -21.57 8.80
N VAL A 56 12.82 -21.76 7.95
CA VAL A 56 13.12 -20.90 6.80
C VAL A 56 11.98 -20.90 5.79
N ALA A 57 11.44 -22.08 5.47
CA ALA A 57 10.32 -22.19 4.54
C ALA A 57 9.10 -21.40 5.05
N LYS A 58 8.78 -21.49 6.35
CA LYS A 58 7.73 -20.67 6.96
C LYS A 58 8.05 -19.18 6.90
N TRP A 59 9.27 -18.79 7.26
CA TRP A 59 9.71 -17.40 7.22
C TRP A 59 9.59 -16.80 5.80
N GLN A 60 10.03 -17.52 4.78
CA GLN A 60 9.92 -17.11 3.37
C GLN A 60 8.46 -16.92 2.95
N ALA A 61 7.59 -17.86 3.32
CA ALA A 61 6.16 -17.75 3.03
C ALA A 61 5.52 -16.54 3.72
N ASP A 62 5.81 -16.33 5.01
CA ASP A 62 5.29 -15.19 5.78
C ASP A 62 5.82 -13.86 5.21
N SER A 63 7.08 -13.82 4.78
CA SER A 63 7.71 -12.65 4.16
C SER A 63 7.07 -12.29 2.83
N ALA A 64 6.80 -13.29 1.98
CA ALA A 64 6.11 -13.09 0.70
C ALA A 64 4.67 -12.59 0.91
N MET A 65 3.97 -13.14 1.90
CA MET A 65 2.63 -12.68 2.28
C MET A 65 2.64 -11.22 2.75
N ILE A 66 3.60 -10.84 3.60
CA ILE A 66 3.74 -9.47 4.11
C ILE A 66 4.05 -8.50 2.95
N PHE A 67 4.96 -8.87 2.05
CA PHE A 67 5.26 -8.08 0.86
C PHE A 67 4.02 -7.88 -0.02
N GLY A 68 3.29 -8.96 -0.32
CA GLY A 68 2.05 -8.89 -1.11
C GLY A 68 1.01 -7.96 -0.49
N ARG A 69 0.79 -8.05 0.82
CA ARG A 69 -0.13 -7.15 1.54
C ARG A 69 0.27 -5.67 1.46
N MET A 70 1.58 -5.37 1.48
CA MET A 70 2.05 -3.99 1.32
C MET A 70 1.79 -3.48 -0.09
N VAL A 71 2.04 -4.29 -1.12
CA VAL A 71 1.73 -3.94 -2.52
C VAL A 71 0.22 -3.71 -2.70
N ASP A 72 -0.62 -4.59 -2.15
CA ASP A 72 -2.08 -4.43 -2.20
C ASP A 72 -2.52 -3.13 -1.51
N HIS A 73 -1.91 -2.80 -0.36
CA HIS A 73 -2.21 -1.56 0.35
C HIS A 73 -1.80 -0.33 -0.45
N SER A 74 -0.60 -0.33 -1.06
CA SER A 74 -0.14 0.80 -1.87
C SER A 74 -1.00 1.00 -3.12
N ALA A 75 -1.45 -0.08 -3.75
CA ALA A 75 -2.42 -0.04 -4.85
C ALA A 75 -3.79 0.49 -4.40
N GLY A 76 -4.28 0.05 -3.22
CA GLY A 76 -5.52 0.53 -2.62
C GLY A 76 -5.50 2.03 -2.31
N LEU A 77 -4.38 2.55 -1.80
CA LEU A 77 -4.17 3.98 -1.56
C LEU A 77 -4.23 4.79 -2.86
N ARG A 78 -3.54 4.34 -3.92
CA ARG A 78 -3.58 5.00 -5.24
C ARG A 78 -4.98 5.01 -5.85
N THR A 79 -5.67 3.87 -5.77
CA THR A 79 -7.05 3.74 -6.26
C THR A 79 -8.00 4.66 -5.50
N SER A 80 -7.81 4.76 -4.18
CA SER A 80 -8.59 5.67 -3.34
C SER A 80 -8.32 7.13 -3.69
N ALA A 81 -7.05 7.51 -3.91
CA ALA A 81 -6.68 8.87 -4.31
C ALA A 81 -7.42 9.30 -5.59
N VAL A 82 -7.38 8.45 -6.63
CA VAL A 82 -8.11 8.68 -7.89
C VAL A 82 -9.61 8.83 -7.65
N SER A 83 -10.19 7.99 -6.79
CA SER A 83 -11.62 8.01 -6.47
C SER A 83 -12.04 9.32 -5.78
N TYR A 84 -11.23 9.81 -4.83
CA TYR A 84 -11.48 11.09 -4.17
C TYR A 84 -11.35 12.27 -5.14
N THR A 85 -10.27 12.32 -5.93
CA THR A 85 -10.09 13.39 -6.94
C THR A 85 -11.24 13.44 -7.95
N SER A 86 -11.70 12.28 -8.44
CA SER A 86 -12.84 12.22 -9.34
C SER A 86 -14.13 12.70 -8.67
N THR A 87 -14.35 12.30 -7.41
CA THR A 87 -15.55 12.69 -6.65
C THR A 87 -15.58 14.21 -6.43
N ASP A 88 -14.47 14.79 -6.00
CA ASP A 88 -14.37 16.23 -5.75
C ASP A 88 -14.52 17.04 -7.04
N THR A 89 -13.94 16.58 -8.14
CA THR A 89 -14.08 17.22 -9.46
C THR A 89 -15.54 17.21 -9.92
N ASN A 90 -16.21 16.06 -9.85
CA ASN A 90 -17.60 15.92 -10.28
C ASN A 90 -18.55 16.74 -9.40
N ASN A 91 -18.34 16.73 -8.09
CA ASN A 91 -19.13 17.51 -7.15
C ASN A 91 -18.92 19.02 -7.36
N GLY A 92 -17.68 19.47 -7.57
CA GLY A 92 -17.38 20.85 -7.90
C GLY A 92 -18.05 21.31 -9.19
N ALA A 93 -18.02 20.48 -10.24
CA ALA A 93 -18.72 20.76 -11.49
C ALA A 93 -20.24 20.85 -11.30
N ALA A 94 -20.83 19.96 -10.51
CA ALA A 94 -22.26 19.97 -10.20
C ALA A 94 -22.66 21.24 -9.42
N VAL A 95 -21.87 21.66 -8.45
CA VAL A 95 -22.07 22.90 -7.68
C VAL A 95 -21.99 24.12 -8.60
N ASN A 96 -20.96 24.20 -9.45
CA ASN A 96 -20.81 25.30 -10.42
C ASN A 96 -21.99 25.36 -11.39
N ALA A 97 -22.43 24.21 -11.91
CA ALA A 97 -23.58 24.13 -12.79
C ALA A 97 -24.89 24.56 -12.08
N ALA A 98 -25.07 24.20 -10.82
CA ALA A 98 -26.20 24.67 -10.02
C ALA A 98 -26.14 26.19 -9.80
N GLY A 99 -24.96 26.73 -9.46
CA GLY A 99 -24.75 28.17 -9.32
C GLY A 99 -25.11 28.96 -10.58
N ASN A 100 -24.64 28.50 -11.75
CA ASN A 100 -24.94 29.13 -13.03
C ASN A 100 -26.44 29.12 -13.39
N ARG A 101 -27.19 28.10 -12.95
CA ARG A 101 -28.65 28.04 -13.16
C ARG A 101 -29.43 29.00 -12.27
N ILE A 102 -28.87 29.36 -11.11
CA ILE A 102 -29.53 30.21 -10.10
C ILE A 102 -29.16 31.68 -10.29
N GLN A 103 -28.02 31.99 -10.92
CA GLN A 103 -27.73 33.36 -11.34
C GLN A 103 -28.82 33.84 -12.31
N PRO A 104 -29.55 34.94 -12.00
CA PRO A 104 -30.55 35.47 -12.90
C PRO A 104 -29.86 35.89 -14.20
N ASN A 105 -30.45 35.58 -15.36
CA ASN A 105 -29.99 36.06 -16.66
C ASN A 105 -29.98 37.59 -16.65
N VAL A 106 -28.86 38.21 -16.25
CA VAL A 106 -28.66 39.65 -16.38
C VAL A 106 -28.21 39.90 -17.81
N ASN A 107 -29.16 39.87 -18.74
CA ASN A 107 -28.98 40.45 -20.06
C ASN A 107 -28.91 41.97 -19.87
N LEU A 108 -27.71 42.54 -20.01
CA LEU A 108 -27.50 43.95 -20.32
C LEU A 108 -27.53 44.13 -21.84
#